data_AF-A0A8J9RFA5-F1
#
_entry.id   AF-A0A8J9RFA5-F1
#
_cell.length_a   1.000
_cell.length_b   1.000
_cell.length_c   1.000
_cell.angle_alpha   90.00
_cell.angle_beta   90.00
_cell.angle_gamma   90.00
#
_symmetry.space_group_name_H-M   'P 1'
#
loop_
_entity.id
_entity.type
_entity.pdbx_description
1 polymer ?
#
loop_
_entity_poly.entity_id
_entity_poly.type
_entity_poly.pdbx_seq_one_letter_code
_entity_poly.pdbx_strand_id
1 'polypeptide(L)'
;MPQHIQADIEALCRRFRRRQIEGSLNTARATAELLRSLITRKGHPDANALLSDVRTWGTKLQAAKPLELAVGNIVRRVLHMIREESQNEEKEEVATAKVAALSEKEKITGLLSRAFRQPPPRSASLHNLLDLQHDDNDPAVEDGPAEQETAATPSQQAVDSQDVAQSGAQRRRAATWEGKASIIDQLNELVAELRDIDSNIALHAVEHIHANESILTFGMSDTVLAFLLEAAKKRDFQVVVAEGAPRYGGHELARQLAQAGLHTTAIPDAAIFAMMARVNKVLVGAHALLANGGVMTGVGSHLVALAAKRHAVPFVVLVGLHKLSPLFPHDPSITFNDFKSPSDVMDFSMVAEVLDAEAGSADVSGEQLYVHAPNPVFDYVPPELISLFVTDTGGYTPSYVYRLLAEYYSREDYTLSKELLDTIIR
;
A
#
# COMPACT_ATOMS: atom_id res chain seq x y z
N MET A 1 3.84 -21.76 -14.75
CA MET A 1 3.87 -21.61 -13.28
C MET A 1 3.92 -23.00 -12.65
N PRO A 2 4.83 -23.29 -11.71
CA PRO A 2 4.82 -24.54 -10.96
C PRO A 2 3.48 -24.73 -10.22
N GLN A 3 2.91 -25.95 -10.25
CA GLN A 3 1.58 -26.23 -9.68
C GLN A 3 1.48 -25.91 -8.17
N HIS A 4 2.55 -26.12 -7.41
CA HIS A 4 2.58 -25.83 -5.98
C HIS A 4 2.49 -24.33 -5.65
N ILE A 5 3.07 -23.45 -6.49
CA ILE A 5 3.00 -21.99 -6.31
C ILE A 5 1.57 -21.50 -6.53
N GLN A 6 0.92 -22.03 -7.56
CA GLN A 6 -0.46 -21.69 -7.87
C GLN A 6 -1.41 -22.13 -6.75
N ALA A 7 -1.18 -23.30 -6.15
CA ALA A 7 -1.96 -23.81 -5.03
C ALA A 7 -1.87 -22.90 -3.79
N ASP A 8 -0.67 -22.41 -3.44
CA ASP A 8 -0.48 -21.52 -2.29
C ASP A 8 -1.18 -20.17 -2.47
N ILE A 9 -1.09 -19.59 -3.68
CA ILE A 9 -1.78 -18.34 -4.02
C ILE A 9 -3.30 -18.54 -3.92
N GLU A 10 -3.82 -19.63 -4.49
CA GLU A 10 -5.25 -19.94 -4.41
C GLU A 10 -5.72 -20.19 -2.98
N ALA A 11 -4.89 -20.84 -2.16
CA ALA A 11 -5.18 -21.05 -0.74
C ALA A 11 -5.34 -19.72 -0.02
N LEU A 12 -4.43 -18.76 -0.22
CA LEU A 12 -4.55 -17.43 0.38
C LEU A 12 -5.75 -16.66 -0.18
N CYS A 13 -6.00 -16.71 -1.49
CA CYS A 13 -7.20 -16.10 -2.10
C CYS A 13 -8.50 -16.66 -1.50
N ARG A 14 -8.58 -17.97 -1.22
CA ARG A 14 -9.74 -18.58 -0.54
C ARG A 14 -9.91 -18.03 0.87
N ARG A 15 -8.81 -17.86 1.62
CA ARG A 15 -8.85 -17.27 2.98
C ARG A 15 -9.35 -15.83 2.94
N PHE A 16 -8.93 -15.03 1.95
CA PHE A 16 -9.40 -13.66 1.76
C PHE A 16 -10.89 -13.60 1.41
N ARG A 17 -11.36 -14.39 0.44
CA ARG A 17 -12.78 -14.43 0.05
C ARG A 17 -13.71 -14.89 1.17
N ARG A 18 -13.24 -15.80 2.03
CA ARG A 18 -13.99 -16.30 3.19
C ARG A 18 -13.89 -15.39 4.42
N ARG A 19 -13.28 -14.21 4.30
CA ARG A 19 -13.07 -13.26 5.41
C ARG A 19 -12.42 -13.90 6.66
N GLN A 20 -11.54 -14.89 6.46
CA GLN A 20 -10.82 -15.55 7.55
C GLN A 20 -9.63 -14.72 8.07
N ILE A 21 -9.14 -13.81 7.24
CA ILE A 21 -8.12 -12.82 7.59
C ILE A 21 -8.75 -11.45 7.38
N GLU A 22 -8.96 -10.73 8.48
CA GLU A 22 -9.49 -9.37 8.46
C GLU A 22 -8.46 -8.40 9.03
N GLY A 23 -8.58 -7.14 8.62
CA GLY A 23 -7.68 -6.06 9.01
C GLY A 23 -6.52 -5.86 8.04
N SER A 24 -6.10 -4.60 7.91
CA SER A 24 -5.04 -4.21 6.99
C SER A 24 -3.67 -4.76 7.39
N LEU A 25 -3.39 -4.89 8.68
CA LEU A 25 -2.11 -5.44 9.16
C LEU A 25 -1.98 -6.95 8.90
N ASN A 26 -3.01 -7.72 9.26
CA ASN A 26 -3.01 -9.18 9.08
C ASN A 26 -2.98 -9.58 7.61
N THR A 27 -3.70 -8.85 6.76
CA THR A 27 -3.70 -9.08 5.30
C THR A 27 -2.34 -8.70 4.70
N ALA A 28 -1.76 -7.56 5.07
CA ALA A 28 -0.43 -7.15 4.64
C ALA A 28 0.64 -8.19 5.00
N ARG A 29 0.65 -8.66 6.26
CA ARG A 29 1.60 -9.67 6.75
C ARG A 29 1.46 -10.99 6.00
N ALA A 30 0.23 -11.50 5.84
CA ALA A 30 -0.01 -12.75 5.12
C ALA A 30 0.45 -12.66 3.65
N THR A 31 0.23 -11.51 3.01
CA THR A 31 0.71 -11.25 1.64
C THR A 31 2.23 -11.18 1.57
N ALA A 32 2.89 -10.46 2.49
CA ALA A 32 4.34 -10.35 2.52
C ALA A 32 5.02 -11.71 2.76
N GLU A 33 4.53 -12.50 3.72
CA GLU A 33 5.04 -13.84 4.01
C GLU A 33 4.88 -14.79 2.80
N LEU A 34 3.74 -14.72 2.10
CA LEU A 34 3.52 -15.48 0.87
C LEU A 34 4.51 -15.07 -0.21
N LEU A 35 4.61 -13.77 -0.53
CA LEU A 35 5.52 -13.27 -1.58
C LEU A 35 6.96 -13.65 -1.29
N ARG A 36 7.44 -13.48 -0.05
CA ARG A 36 8.76 -13.95 0.39
C ARG A 36 8.95 -15.42 0.08
N SER A 37 7.98 -16.26 0.46
CA SER A 37 8.08 -17.69 0.22
C SER A 37 8.09 -18.06 -1.26
N LEU A 38 7.33 -17.35 -2.10
CA LEU A 38 7.25 -17.63 -3.53
C LEU A 38 8.55 -17.24 -4.25
N ILE A 39 9.08 -16.06 -3.94
CA ILE A 39 10.34 -15.55 -4.51
C ILE A 39 11.50 -16.45 -4.11
N THR A 40 11.51 -16.94 -2.86
CA THR A 40 12.54 -17.89 -2.40
C THR A 40 12.51 -19.19 -3.21
N ARG A 41 11.33 -19.78 -3.42
CA ARG A 41 11.18 -21.09 -4.07
C ARG A 41 11.38 -21.06 -5.58
N LYS A 42 10.92 -20.01 -6.27
CA LYS A 42 11.04 -19.91 -7.73
C LYS A 42 12.42 -19.36 -8.11
N GLY A 43 13.11 -20.02 -9.03
CA GLY A 43 14.31 -19.48 -9.67
C GLY A 43 13.91 -18.49 -10.75
N HIS A 44 14.51 -17.30 -10.75
CA HIS A 44 14.23 -16.25 -11.72
C HIS A 44 15.50 -15.95 -12.52
N PRO A 45 15.45 -16.01 -13.86
CA PRO A 45 16.62 -15.77 -14.70
C PRO A 45 17.00 -14.30 -14.82
N ASP A 46 16.03 -13.41 -14.67
CA ASP A 46 16.19 -11.96 -14.84
C ASP A 46 15.24 -11.21 -13.90
N ALA A 47 15.57 -9.95 -13.60
CA ALA A 47 14.75 -9.05 -12.79
C ALA A 47 13.38 -8.80 -13.44
N ASN A 48 13.32 -8.63 -14.77
CA ASN A 48 12.05 -8.44 -15.48
C ASN A 48 11.12 -9.66 -15.40
N ALA A 49 11.70 -10.86 -15.44
CA ALA A 49 10.94 -12.09 -15.24
C ALA A 49 10.31 -12.12 -13.83
N LEU A 50 11.08 -11.76 -12.80
CA LEU A 50 10.60 -11.64 -11.43
C LEU A 50 9.50 -10.57 -11.29
N LEU A 51 9.67 -9.39 -11.88
CA LEU A 51 8.65 -8.34 -11.89
C LEU A 51 7.33 -8.80 -12.50
N SER A 52 7.39 -9.47 -13.65
CA SER A 52 6.18 -9.98 -14.33
C SER A 52 5.45 -11.05 -13.49
N ASP A 53 6.21 -11.91 -12.80
CA ASP A 53 5.67 -12.94 -11.92
C ASP A 53 4.99 -12.34 -10.70
N VAL A 54 5.66 -11.43 -10.00
CA VAL A 54 5.13 -10.75 -8.80
C VAL A 54 3.90 -9.93 -9.17
N ARG A 55 3.90 -9.24 -10.32
CA ARG A 55 2.72 -8.53 -10.83
C ARG A 55 1.55 -9.48 -11.07
N THR A 56 1.80 -10.64 -11.68
CA THR A 56 0.77 -11.67 -11.93
C THR A 56 0.21 -12.27 -10.64
N TRP A 57 1.06 -12.53 -9.64
CA TRP A 57 0.62 -13.01 -8.33
C TRP A 57 -0.17 -11.94 -7.59
N GLY A 58 0.32 -10.71 -7.62
CA GLY A 58 -0.29 -9.56 -6.97
C GLY A 58 -1.68 -9.21 -7.51
N THR A 59 -1.86 -9.22 -8.84
CA THR A 59 -3.18 -8.99 -9.45
C THR A 59 -4.20 -10.05 -9.03
N LYS A 60 -3.79 -11.33 -8.96
CA LYS A 60 -4.65 -12.41 -8.47
C LYS A 60 -5.04 -12.25 -7.00
N LEU A 61 -4.10 -11.82 -6.15
CA LEU A 61 -4.33 -11.59 -4.72
C LEU A 61 -5.27 -10.38 -4.51
N GLN A 62 -5.00 -9.28 -5.21
CA GLN A 62 -5.83 -8.07 -5.13
C GLN A 62 -7.26 -8.33 -5.62
N ALA A 63 -7.42 -9.12 -6.70
CA ALA A 63 -8.73 -9.53 -7.21
C ALA A 63 -9.55 -10.35 -6.20
N ALA A 64 -8.91 -11.00 -5.22
CA ALA A 64 -9.63 -11.78 -4.21
C ALA A 64 -10.34 -10.91 -3.17
N LYS A 65 -9.80 -9.73 -2.85
CA LYS A 65 -10.40 -8.75 -1.93
C LYS A 65 -9.98 -7.34 -2.35
N PRO A 66 -10.67 -6.73 -3.32
CA PRO A 66 -10.20 -5.52 -3.99
C PRO A 66 -10.27 -4.26 -3.11
N LEU A 67 -11.18 -4.23 -2.12
CA LEU A 67 -11.33 -3.13 -1.17
C LEU A 67 -10.22 -3.08 -0.10
N GLU A 68 -9.51 -4.18 0.15
CA GLU A 68 -8.36 -4.18 1.06
C GLU A 68 -7.10 -3.71 0.33
N LEU A 69 -6.88 -2.41 0.37
CA LEU A 69 -5.77 -1.77 -0.34
C LEU A 69 -4.39 -2.25 0.15
N ALA A 70 -4.28 -2.68 1.42
CA ALA A 70 -3.05 -3.18 2.02
C ALA A 70 -2.40 -4.32 1.21
N VAL A 71 -3.20 -5.24 0.63
CA VAL A 71 -2.69 -6.34 -0.20
C VAL A 71 -1.98 -5.79 -1.44
N GLY A 72 -2.60 -4.84 -2.13
CA GLY A 72 -1.99 -4.18 -3.29
C GLY A 72 -0.77 -3.34 -2.91
N ASN A 73 -0.82 -2.66 -1.77
CA ASN A 73 0.28 -1.82 -1.28
C ASN A 73 1.54 -2.64 -1.02
N ILE A 74 1.42 -3.80 -0.38
CA ILE A 74 2.56 -4.71 -0.17
C ILE A 74 3.11 -5.18 -1.52
N VAL A 75 2.26 -5.62 -2.45
CA VAL A 75 2.72 -6.05 -3.79
C VAL A 75 3.51 -4.93 -4.48
N ARG A 76 3.00 -3.69 -4.45
CA ARG A 76 3.69 -2.54 -5.06
C ARG A 76 5.01 -2.22 -4.38
N ARG A 77 5.09 -2.34 -3.05
CA ARG A 77 6.34 -2.15 -2.29
C ARG A 77 7.37 -3.20 -2.70
N VAL A 78 6.96 -4.46 -2.89
CA VAL A 78 7.85 -5.53 -3.39
C VAL A 78 8.32 -5.27 -4.82
N LEU A 79 7.43 -4.83 -5.71
CA LEU A 79 7.82 -4.43 -7.07
C LEU A 79 8.80 -3.26 -7.07
N HIS A 80 8.62 -2.29 -6.17
CA HIS A 80 9.53 -1.17 -6.00
C HIS A 80 10.93 -1.63 -5.56
N MET A 81 11.02 -2.47 -4.53
CA MET A 81 12.30 -3.04 -4.04
C MET A 81 13.06 -3.77 -5.16
N ILE A 82 12.37 -4.57 -5.98
CA ILE A 82 13.00 -5.29 -7.11
C ILE A 82 13.56 -4.31 -8.16
N ARG A 83 12.84 -3.23 -8.46
CA ARG A 83 13.29 -2.23 -9.43
C ARG A 83 14.45 -1.39 -8.91
N GLU A 84 14.43 -1.03 -7.63
CA GLU A 84 15.51 -0.28 -7.02
C GLU A 84 16.81 -1.08 -7.04
N GLU A 85 16.73 -2.37 -6.71
CA GLU A 85 17.88 -3.27 -6.77
C GLU A 85 18.42 -3.42 -8.20
N SER A 86 17.54 -3.67 -9.18
CA SER A 86 17.93 -3.76 -10.60
C SER A 86 18.61 -2.47 -11.10
N GLN A 87 18.11 -1.30 -10.68
CA GLN A 87 18.74 -0.02 -11.04
C GLN A 87 20.05 0.24 -10.31
N ASN A 88 20.24 -0.33 -9.12
CA ASN A 88 21.49 -0.22 -8.38
C ASN A 88 22.56 -1.09 -9.02
N GLU A 89 22.24 -2.32 -9.44
CA GLU A 89 23.14 -3.17 -10.23
C GLU A 89 23.58 -2.47 -11.52
N GLU A 90 22.66 -1.90 -12.30
CA GLU A 90 23.00 -1.14 -13.51
C GLU A 90 23.93 0.05 -13.22
N LYS A 91 23.70 0.78 -12.11
CA LYS A 91 24.58 1.90 -11.72
C LYS A 91 25.97 1.40 -11.32
N GLU A 92 26.06 0.28 -10.62
CA GLU A 92 27.33 -0.32 -10.23
C GLU A 92 28.11 -0.82 -11.45
N GLU A 93 27.45 -1.44 -12.42
CA GLU A 93 28.04 -1.81 -13.71
C GLU A 93 28.52 -0.59 -14.50
N VAL A 94 27.71 0.47 -14.59
CA VAL A 94 28.12 1.71 -15.27
C VAL A 94 29.25 2.42 -14.52
N ALA A 95 29.26 2.39 -13.18
CA ALA A 95 30.32 2.97 -12.37
C ALA A 95 31.63 2.20 -12.54
N THR A 96 31.58 0.87 -12.50
CA THR A 96 32.76 0.01 -12.73
C THR A 96 33.27 0.13 -14.16
N ALA A 97 32.39 0.20 -15.17
CA ALA A 97 32.76 0.47 -16.56
C ALA A 97 33.40 1.86 -16.74
N LYS A 98 32.88 2.89 -16.06
CA LYS A 98 33.51 4.24 -16.06
C LYS A 98 34.86 4.25 -15.38
N VAL A 99 35.03 3.54 -14.26
CA VAL A 99 36.33 3.40 -13.57
C VAL A 99 37.32 2.62 -14.43
N ALA A 100 36.89 1.56 -15.13
CA ALA A 100 37.71 0.84 -16.09
C ALA A 100 38.13 1.71 -17.29
N ALA A 101 37.19 2.49 -17.84
CA ALA A 101 37.48 3.44 -18.91
C ALA A 101 38.37 4.63 -18.46
N LEU A 102 38.29 5.01 -17.19
CA LEU A 102 39.20 6.00 -16.58
C LEU A 102 40.61 5.42 -16.39
N SER A 103 40.74 4.15 -15.99
CA SER A 103 42.02 3.43 -15.92
C SER A 103 42.69 3.27 -17.30
N GLU A 104 41.92 3.10 -18.38
CA GLU A 104 42.46 3.11 -19.75
C GLU A 104 42.86 4.51 -20.24
N LYS A 105 42.16 5.56 -19.78
CA LYS A 105 42.44 6.96 -20.14
C LYS A 105 43.49 7.64 -19.25
N GLU A 106 43.88 7.06 -18.12
CA GLU A 106 44.92 7.59 -17.21
C GLU A 106 46.36 7.51 -17.76
N LYS A 107 46.58 6.98 -18.98
CA LYS A 107 47.84 7.19 -19.71
C LYS A 107 47.95 8.57 -20.36
N ILE A 108 46.89 9.37 -20.40
CA ILE A 108 46.95 10.73 -20.95
C ILE A 108 46.22 11.70 -20.00
N THR A 109 47.03 12.44 -19.26
CA THR A 109 46.74 13.68 -18.53
C THR A 109 45.96 13.57 -17.22
N GLY A 110 46.69 13.76 -16.13
CA GLY A 110 46.14 14.14 -14.85
C GLY A 110 45.57 15.57 -14.90
N LEU A 111 44.33 15.71 -14.44
CA LEU A 111 43.77 16.92 -13.82
C LEU A 111 42.50 16.51 -13.08
N LEU A 112 42.74 15.87 -11.94
CA LEU A 112 41.76 15.61 -10.89
C LEU A 112 41.30 16.92 -10.25
N SER A 113 40.03 17.30 -10.42
CA SER A 113 39.25 18.02 -9.38
C SER A 113 37.79 18.29 -9.78
N ARG A 114 37.04 17.28 -10.23
CA ARG A 114 35.57 17.44 -10.40
C ARG A 114 34.71 16.28 -9.89
N ALA A 115 35.31 15.28 -9.25
CA ALA A 115 34.68 13.98 -8.98
C ALA A 115 34.11 13.78 -7.56
N PHE A 116 33.76 14.84 -6.82
CA PHE A 116 33.05 14.70 -5.53
C PHE A 116 31.84 15.63 -5.43
N ARG A 117 30.89 15.47 -6.34
CA ARG A 117 29.49 15.82 -6.07
C ARG A 117 28.67 14.53 -6.24
N GLN A 118 28.33 13.91 -5.12
CA GLN A 118 27.21 12.97 -5.08
C GLN A 118 25.97 13.71 -5.61
N PRO A 119 25.27 13.24 -6.65
CA PRO A 119 23.95 13.76 -6.94
C PRO A 119 23.00 13.29 -5.82
N PRO A 120 22.06 14.13 -5.35
CA PRO A 120 21.04 13.70 -4.39
C PRO A 120 20.18 12.57 -4.98
N PRO A 121 19.52 11.75 -4.14
CA PRO A 121 18.60 10.71 -4.61
C PRO A 121 17.58 11.34 -5.57
N ARG A 122 17.51 10.74 -6.76
CA ARG A 122 16.96 11.30 -8.00
C ARG A 122 15.57 11.93 -7.82
N SER A 123 15.46 13.23 -8.03
CA SER A 123 14.18 13.84 -8.38
C SER A 123 13.81 13.44 -9.81
N ALA A 124 12.63 12.87 -10.02
CA ALA A 124 12.02 12.77 -11.34
C ALA A 124 11.59 14.18 -11.80
N SER A 125 12.56 14.97 -12.27
CA SER A 125 12.31 16.23 -12.98
C SER A 125 11.75 15.93 -14.38
N LEU A 126 10.77 16.72 -14.83
CA LEU A 126 10.17 16.64 -16.18
C LEU A 126 11.21 16.53 -17.30
N HIS A 127 12.41 17.09 -17.08
CA HIS A 127 13.56 16.95 -17.97
C HIS A 127 13.89 15.52 -18.37
N ASN A 128 13.88 14.56 -17.45
CA ASN A 128 14.28 13.18 -17.76
C ASN A 128 13.24 12.43 -18.61
N LEU A 129 11.98 12.88 -18.58
CA LEU A 129 10.89 12.29 -19.37
C LEU A 129 10.80 12.91 -20.78
N LEU A 130 11.23 14.16 -20.93
CA LEU A 130 11.25 14.86 -22.22
C LEU A 130 12.46 14.45 -23.08
N ASP A 131 13.61 14.16 -22.46
CA ASP A 131 14.81 13.67 -23.18
C ASP A 131 14.60 12.28 -23.81
N LEU A 132 13.72 11.45 -23.26
CA LEU A 132 13.40 10.13 -23.83
C LEU A 132 12.57 10.20 -25.13
N GLN A 133 12.08 11.38 -25.53
CA GLN A 133 11.27 11.55 -26.74
C GLN A 133 12.05 12.05 -27.97
N HIS A 134 13.39 12.20 -27.89
CA HIS A 134 14.19 12.80 -28.97
C HIS A 134 15.25 11.92 -29.63
N ASP A 135 15.40 10.63 -29.26
CA ASP A 135 16.44 9.76 -29.86
C ASP A 135 15.94 8.70 -30.87
N ASP A 136 14.63 8.65 -31.16
CA ASP A 136 14.05 7.72 -32.15
C ASP A 136 13.40 8.48 -33.32
N ASN A 137 14.21 9.17 -34.14
CA ASN A 137 14.01 9.38 -35.59
C ASN A 137 14.98 10.42 -36.14
N ASP A 138 16.02 9.97 -36.84
CA ASP A 138 16.47 10.67 -38.05
C ASP A 138 17.20 9.68 -38.99
N PRO A 139 16.63 9.34 -40.16
CA PRO A 139 17.36 8.72 -41.25
C PRO A 139 18.02 9.84 -42.07
N ALA A 140 19.35 9.95 -41.97
CA ALA A 140 20.10 10.85 -42.84
C ALA A 140 20.04 10.35 -44.29
N VAL A 141 19.32 11.10 -45.13
CA VAL A 141 19.37 11.05 -46.59
C VAL A 141 20.44 12.06 -47.03
N GLU A 142 21.50 11.60 -47.68
CA GLU A 142 22.23 12.41 -48.66
C GLU A 142 22.58 11.57 -49.90
N ASP A 143 22.33 12.23 -51.03
CA ASP A 143 22.34 11.87 -52.44
C ASP A 143 23.49 10.96 -52.98
N GLY A 144 23.13 10.09 -53.94
CA GLY A 144 24.07 9.54 -54.94
C GLY A 144 24.33 10.53 -56.10
N PRO A 145 25.17 10.23 -57.12
CA PRO A 145 25.12 8.96 -57.87
C PRO A 145 26.46 8.43 -58.47
N ALA A 146 26.37 7.27 -59.13
CA ALA A 146 27.11 6.81 -60.34
C ALA A 146 27.84 5.44 -60.25
N GLU A 147 27.27 4.48 -60.99
CA GLU A 147 27.90 3.48 -61.88
C GLU A 147 29.12 2.66 -61.40
N GLN A 148 28.96 1.34 -61.27
CA GLN A 148 29.53 0.34 -62.20
C GLN A 148 29.23 -1.11 -61.81
N GLU A 149 29.07 -1.92 -62.85
CA GLU A 149 28.72 -3.33 -62.91
C GLU A 149 29.80 -4.27 -62.34
N THR A 150 29.39 -5.45 -61.85
CA THR A 150 29.76 -6.80 -62.33
C THR A 150 29.93 -7.88 -61.22
N ALA A 151 29.14 -8.95 -61.41
CA ALA A 151 29.52 -10.37 -61.39
C ALA A 151 29.90 -11.13 -60.07
N ALA A 152 29.11 -12.20 -59.90
CA ALA A 152 29.52 -13.60 -59.67
C ALA A 152 29.60 -14.18 -58.24
N THR A 153 28.63 -15.05 -57.96
CA THR A 153 28.76 -16.28 -57.16
C THR A 153 29.86 -17.18 -57.75
N PRO A 154 30.53 -18.02 -56.93
CA PRO A 154 30.10 -19.42 -56.91
C PRO A 154 30.14 -20.10 -55.54
N SER A 155 29.41 -21.21 -55.51
CA SER A 155 29.09 -22.14 -54.45
C SER A 155 30.21 -23.12 -54.03
N GLN A 156 29.94 -23.78 -52.89
CA GLN A 156 30.41 -25.11 -52.42
C GLN A 156 31.57 -25.13 -51.40
N GLN A 157 31.29 -25.59 -50.17
CA GLN A 157 31.59 -26.97 -49.77
C GLN A 157 31.02 -27.28 -48.37
N ALA A 158 30.22 -28.35 -48.32
CA ALA A 158 29.86 -29.05 -47.10
C ALA A 158 30.97 -30.05 -46.74
N VAL A 159 31.39 -30.08 -45.48
CA VAL A 159 32.14 -31.20 -44.91
C VAL A 159 31.59 -31.49 -43.51
N ASP A 160 31.13 -32.73 -43.37
CA ASP A 160 30.73 -33.44 -42.14
C ASP A 160 31.82 -33.41 -41.07
N SER A 161 31.42 -33.24 -39.81
CA SER A 161 32.18 -33.70 -38.63
C SER A 161 31.24 -33.83 -37.43
N GLN A 162 30.59 -34.98 -37.33
CA GLN A 162 30.07 -35.51 -36.07
C GLN A 162 31.22 -36.04 -35.21
N ASP A 163 30.98 -36.12 -33.90
CA ASP A 163 31.81 -36.72 -32.84
C ASP A 163 32.87 -35.85 -32.14
N VAL A 164 32.44 -35.01 -31.19
CA VAL A 164 32.94 -35.04 -29.79
C VAL A 164 31.80 -34.67 -28.85
N ALA A 165 30.98 -35.65 -28.48
CA ALA A 165 30.14 -35.59 -27.28
C ALA A 165 30.86 -36.35 -26.16
N GLN A 166 30.75 -35.81 -24.93
CA GLN A 166 31.20 -36.34 -23.63
C GLN A 166 32.51 -35.76 -23.07
N SER A 167 32.41 -34.61 -22.41
CA SER A 167 32.71 -34.50 -20.97
C SER A 167 32.25 -33.13 -20.44
N GLY A 168 31.69 -33.09 -19.23
CA GLY A 168 31.28 -31.84 -18.58
C GLY A 168 29.77 -31.63 -18.42
N ALA A 169 29.03 -32.66 -18.00
CA ALA A 169 27.69 -32.50 -17.43
C ALA A 169 27.77 -31.84 -16.04
N GLN A 170 28.31 -30.62 -15.97
CA GLN A 170 28.10 -29.72 -14.85
C GLN A 170 26.64 -29.29 -14.97
N ARG A 171 25.77 -29.77 -14.07
CA ARG A 171 24.38 -29.29 -13.95
C ARG A 171 24.38 -27.76 -13.99
N ARG A 172 23.95 -27.17 -15.12
CA ARG A 172 23.58 -25.76 -15.21
C ARG A 172 22.44 -25.55 -14.21
N ARG A 173 22.75 -25.16 -12.97
CA ARG A 173 21.77 -24.50 -12.12
C ARG A 173 21.23 -23.35 -12.96
N ALA A 174 19.91 -23.28 -13.13
CA ALA A 174 19.28 -22.18 -13.85
C ALA A 174 19.89 -20.87 -13.33
N ALA A 175 20.42 -20.07 -14.26
CA ALA A 175 20.98 -18.76 -13.93
C ALA A 175 19.95 -18.05 -13.05
N THR A 176 20.33 -17.78 -11.81
CA THR A 176 19.47 -17.12 -10.84
C THR A 176 20.01 -15.73 -10.72
N TRP A 177 19.15 -14.73 -10.89
CA TRP A 177 19.54 -13.33 -10.76
C TRP A 177 20.25 -13.06 -9.42
N GLU A 178 21.39 -12.37 -9.47
CA GLU A 178 22.31 -12.19 -8.33
C GLU A 178 21.67 -11.36 -7.22
N GLY A 179 20.90 -10.32 -7.54
CA GLY A 179 20.13 -9.50 -6.60
C GLY A 179 19.01 -10.23 -5.85
N LYS A 180 18.73 -11.51 -6.15
CA LYS A 180 17.68 -12.28 -5.45
C LYS A 180 17.93 -12.36 -3.93
N ALA A 181 19.18 -12.48 -3.49
CA ALA A 181 19.51 -12.57 -2.07
C ALA A 181 19.16 -11.27 -1.33
N SER A 182 19.55 -10.13 -1.91
CA SER A 182 19.22 -8.79 -1.40
C SER A 182 17.71 -8.59 -1.25
N ILE A 183 16.93 -8.98 -2.27
CA ILE A 183 15.45 -8.87 -2.21
C ILE A 183 14.85 -9.75 -1.11
N ILE A 184 15.40 -10.95 -0.86
CA ILE A 184 14.92 -11.81 0.23
C ILE A 184 15.20 -11.17 1.59
N ASP A 185 16.36 -10.53 1.75
CA ASP A 185 16.71 -9.83 2.99
C ASP A 185 15.82 -8.60 3.22
N GLN A 186 15.61 -7.78 2.20
CA GLN A 186 14.66 -6.65 2.24
C GLN A 186 13.22 -7.11 2.57
N LEU A 187 12.80 -8.26 2.03
CA LEU A 187 11.48 -8.84 2.35
C LEU A 187 11.40 -9.36 3.79
N ASN A 188 12.49 -9.93 4.32
CA ASN A 188 12.54 -10.33 5.73
C ASN A 188 12.46 -9.12 6.65
N GLU A 189 13.15 -8.03 6.30
CA GLU A 189 13.06 -6.76 7.01
C GLU A 189 11.64 -6.19 6.95
N LEU A 190 11.00 -6.17 5.78
CA LEU A 190 9.61 -5.73 5.65
C LEU A 190 8.64 -6.55 6.53
N VAL A 191 8.82 -7.87 6.59
CA VAL A 191 8.00 -8.74 7.45
C VAL A 191 8.23 -8.46 8.93
N ALA A 192 9.48 -8.17 9.33
CA ALA A 192 9.81 -7.78 10.70
C ALA A 192 9.24 -6.40 11.05
N GLU A 193 9.38 -5.43 10.15
CA GLU A 193 8.78 -4.09 10.26
C GLU A 193 7.27 -4.21 10.50
N LEU A 194 6.56 -4.95 9.62
CA LEU A 194 5.11 -5.20 9.73
C LEU A 194 4.67 -5.81 11.07
N ARG A 195 5.53 -6.56 11.75
CA ARG A 195 5.21 -7.15 13.05
C ARG A 195 5.24 -6.12 14.17
N ASP A 196 6.14 -5.14 14.09
CA ASP A 196 6.43 -4.20 15.17
C ASP A 196 5.88 -2.78 14.92
N ILE A 197 5.08 -2.59 13.85
CA ILE A 197 4.50 -1.27 13.47
C ILE A 197 3.76 -0.60 14.62
N ASP A 198 2.86 -1.31 15.30
CA ASP A 198 2.05 -0.70 16.36
C ASP A 198 2.93 -0.24 17.54
N SER A 199 3.96 -1.01 17.87
CA SER A 199 4.96 -0.65 18.89
C SER A 199 5.74 0.60 18.46
N ASN A 200 6.20 0.65 17.21
CA ASN A 200 6.94 1.79 16.66
C ASN A 200 6.11 3.07 16.66
N ILE A 201 4.83 2.98 16.27
CA ILE A 201 3.90 4.12 16.33
C ILE A 201 3.68 4.56 17.79
N ALA A 202 3.54 3.61 18.71
CA ALA A 202 3.29 3.90 20.12
C ALA A 202 4.48 4.58 20.83
N LEU A 203 5.72 4.39 20.36
CA LEU A 203 6.89 5.12 20.89
C LEU A 203 6.77 6.64 20.71
N HIS A 204 6.13 7.09 19.63
CA HIS A 204 5.91 8.51 19.34
C HIS A 204 4.82 9.15 20.24
N ALA A 205 4.08 8.36 21.02
CA ALA A 205 2.95 8.85 21.82
C ALA A 205 3.35 9.90 22.87
N VAL A 206 4.55 9.76 23.42
CA VAL A 206 5.07 10.67 24.46
C VAL A 206 5.31 12.08 23.92
N GLU A 207 5.55 12.24 22.62
CA GLU A 207 5.76 13.55 22.01
C GLU A 207 4.44 14.29 21.77
N HIS A 208 3.36 13.55 21.50
CA HIS A 208 2.07 14.12 21.10
C HIS A 208 1.05 14.30 22.24
N ILE A 209 1.09 13.44 23.27
CA ILE A 209 0.12 13.44 24.37
C ILE A 209 0.73 14.06 25.61
N HIS A 210 0.18 15.17 26.13
CA HIS A 210 0.65 15.79 27.36
C HIS A 210 -0.24 15.48 28.57
N ALA A 211 0.26 15.78 29.78
CA ALA A 211 -0.49 15.55 31.01
C ALA A 211 -1.71 16.48 31.11
N ASN A 212 -2.80 15.98 31.71
CA ASN A 212 -4.07 16.68 31.89
C ASN A 212 -4.77 17.11 30.58
N GLU A 213 -4.43 16.48 29.45
CA GLU A 213 -5.16 16.68 28.20
C GLU A 213 -6.41 15.78 28.13
N SER A 214 -7.42 16.23 27.40
CA SER A 214 -8.60 15.45 27.05
C SER A 214 -8.51 15.04 25.57
N ILE A 215 -8.42 13.75 25.32
CA ILE A 215 -8.27 13.17 23.98
C ILE A 215 -9.57 12.51 23.57
N LEU A 216 -10.08 12.83 22.37
CA LEU A 216 -11.22 12.13 21.79
C LEU A 216 -10.75 11.05 20.81
N THR A 217 -11.32 9.86 20.91
CA THR A 217 -11.11 8.76 19.95
C THR A 217 -12.45 8.22 19.46
N PHE A 218 -12.44 7.61 18.27
CA PHE A 218 -13.64 7.08 17.64
C PHE A 218 -13.47 5.60 17.29
N GLY A 219 -14.43 4.77 17.73
CA GLY A 219 -14.44 3.33 17.45
C GLY A 219 -13.28 2.58 18.11
N MET A 220 -12.91 1.44 17.52
CA MET A 220 -11.81 0.58 18.00
C MET A 220 -10.67 0.55 16.99
N SER A 221 -9.45 0.74 17.49
CA SER A 221 -8.22 0.59 16.72
C SER A 221 -7.10 0.11 17.63
N ASP A 222 -6.47 -1.01 17.26
CA ASP A 222 -5.34 -1.58 18.01
C ASP A 222 -4.15 -0.61 18.08
N THR A 223 -3.85 0.10 16.98
CA THR A 223 -2.79 1.12 16.93
C THR A 223 -3.08 2.27 17.90
N VAL A 224 -4.33 2.76 17.97
CA VAL A 224 -4.72 3.84 18.91
C VAL A 224 -4.65 3.34 20.36
N LEU A 225 -5.11 2.13 20.63
CA LEU A 225 -4.99 1.52 21.95
C LEU A 225 -3.53 1.46 22.39
N ALA A 226 -2.64 0.86 21.60
CA ALA A 226 -1.22 0.74 21.91
C ALA A 226 -0.58 2.12 22.17
N PHE A 227 -0.91 3.10 21.32
CA PHE A 227 -0.43 4.48 21.44
C PHE A 227 -0.87 5.14 22.77
N LEU A 228 -2.14 5.00 23.16
CA LEU A 228 -2.64 5.54 24.41
C LEU A 228 -2.05 4.82 25.63
N LEU A 229 -1.87 3.50 25.57
CA LEU A 229 -1.29 2.71 26.65
C LEU A 229 0.19 3.06 26.89
N GLU A 230 0.98 3.27 25.84
CA GLU A 230 2.38 3.72 26.00
C GLU A 230 2.48 5.13 26.60
N ALA A 231 1.58 6.05 26.21
CA ALA A 231 1.51 7.37 26.83
C ALA A 231 1.12 7.30 28.31
N ALA A 232 0.17 6.43 28.66
CA ALA A 232 -0.34 6.26 30.03
C ALA A 232 0.73 5.87 31.04
N LYS A 233 1.77 5.15 30.60
CA LYS A 233 2.89 4.74 31.48
C LYS A 233 3.68 5.92 32.03
N LYS A 234 3.66 7.06 31.33
CA LYS A 234 4.48 8.25 31.68
C LYS A 234 3.65 9.46 32.07
N ARG A 235 2.37 9.53 31.66
CA ARG A 235 1.54 10.74 31.78
C ARG A 235 0.10 10.37 32.10
N ASP A 236 -0.52 11.16 32.97
CA ASP A 236 -1.94 11.06 33.29
C ASP A 236 -2.75 12.00 32.40
N PHE A 237 -3.78 11.48 31.74
CA PHE A 237 -4.68 12.24 30.86
C PHE A 237 -6.06 11.56 30.79
N GLN A 238 -7.04 12.26 30.23
CA GLN A 238 -8.40 11.76 30.05
C GLN A 238 -8.63 11.35 28.59
N VAL A 239 -9.36 10.24 28.39
CA VAL A 239 -9.79 9.79 27.06
C VAL A 239 -11.31 9.76 26.99
N VAL A 240 -11.86 10.43 25.98
CA VAL A 240 -13.26 10.37 25.60
C VAL A 240 -13.37 9.41 24.40
N VAL A 241 -14.17 8.36 24.52
CA VAL A 241 -14.32 7.33 23.49
C VAL A 241 -15.74 7.40 22.94
N ALA A 242 -15.87 7.71 21.65
CA ALA A 242 -17.12 7.57 20.93
C ALA A 242 -17.35 6.09 20.53
N GLU A 243 -18.59 5.62 20.67
CA GLU A 243 -18.93 4.21 20.53
C GLU A 243 -18.80 3.66 19.10
N GLY A 244 -19.08 4.47 18.07
CA GLY A 244 -19.02 4.06 16.67
C GLY A 244 -20.13 3.09 16.29
N ALA A 245 -21.39 3.51 16.44
CA ALA A 245 -22.54 2.78 15.93
C ALA A 245 -22.44 2.64 14.41
N PRO A 246 -22.83 1.49 13.82
CA PRO A 246 -23.56 0.36 14.41
C PRO A 246 -22.68 -0.76 14.99
N ARG A 247 -21.34 -0.67 14.92
CA ARG A 247 -20.45 -1.75 15.39
C ARG A 247 -20.18 -1.69 16.89
N TYR A 248 -20.31 -0.52 17.51
CA TYR A 248 -20.06 -0.29 18.95
C TYR A 248 -18.66 -0.72 19.42
N GLY A 249 -17.67 -0.68 18.52
CA GLY A 249 -16.29 -1.08 18.84
C GLY A 249 -15.67 -0.24 19.96
N GLY A 250 -16.10 1.02 20.12
CA GLY A 250 -15.58 1.92 21.14
C GLY A 250 -15.82 1.43 22.57
N HIS A 251 -16.83 0.60 22.82
CA HIS A 251 -17.09 0.03 24.15
C HIS A 251 -15.95 -0.90 24.60
N GLU A 252 -15.44 -1.70 23.67
CA GLU A 252 -14.31 -2.60 23.93
C GLU A 252 -13.01 -1.83 24.16
N LEU A 253 -12.77 -0.77 23.37
CA LEU A 253 -11.63 0.12 23.57
C LEU A 253 -11.69 0.79 24.96
N ALA A 254 -12.85 1.34 25.32
CA ALA A 254 -13.06 1.97 26.64
C ALA A 254 -12.82 0.97 27.78
N ARG A 255 -13.29 -0.27 27.64
CA ARG A 255 -13.06 -1.35 28.61
C ARG A 255 -11.56 -1.62 28.81
N GLN A 256 -10.80 -1.75 27.73
CA GLN A 256 -9.36 -2.04 27.80
C GLN A 256 -8.57 -0.87 28.38
N LEU A 257 -8.90 0.37 28.02
CA LEU A 257 -8.27 1.56 28.58
C LEU A 257 -8.58 1.73 30.08
N ALA A 258 -9.82 1.44 30.50
CA ALA A 258 -10.21 1.46 31.91
C ALA A 258 -9.46 0.40 32.73
N GLN A 259 -9.23 -0.80 32.16
CA GLN A 259 -8.42 -1.85 32.79
C GLN A 259 -6.97 -1.44 32.98
N ALA A 260 -6.44 -0.59 32.11
CA ALA A 260 -5.10 -0.03 32.23
C ALA A 260 -5.01 1.15 33.23
N GLY A 261 -6.12 1.55 33.85
CA GLY A 261 -6.15 2.62 34.85
C GLY A 261 -6.28 4.04 34.27
N LEU A 262 -6.60 4.19 32.98
CA LEU A 262 -6.85 5.50 32.37
C LEU A 262 -8.24 6.03 32.70
N HIS A 263 -8.36 7.35 32.84
CA HIS A 263 -9.64 8.01 33.03
C HIS A 263 -10.41 8.06 31.70
N THR A 264 -11.27 7.07 31.47
CA THR A 264 -12.03 6.90 30.22
C THR A 264 -13.48 7.31 30.37
N THR A 265 -14.01 8.05 29.41
CA THR A 265 -15.43 8.43 29.33
C THR A 265 -16.00 7.93 28.00
N ALA A 266 -16.96 7.03 28.03
CA ALA A 266 -17.68 6.61 26.83
C ALA A 266 -18.82 7.59 26.50
N ILE A 267 -18.96 7.96 25.23
CA ILE A 267 -20.01 8.86 24.75
C ILE A 267 -20.74 8.26 23.54
N PRO A 268 -22.03 8.58 23.35
CA PRO A 268 -22.71 8.26 22.11
C PRO A 268 -22.21 9.16 20.97
N ASP A 269 -22.32 8.69 19.73
CA ASP A 269 -21.82 9.43 18.56
C ASP A 269 -22.51 10.80 18.41
N ALA A 270 -23.78 10.92 18.80
CA ALA A 270 -24.51 12.18 18.78
C ALA A 270 -23.93 13.24 19.74
N ALA A 271 -23.22 12.83 20.81
CA ALA A 271 -22.62 13.73 21.79
C ALA A 271 -21.23 14.25 21.38
N ILE A 272 -20.65 13.75 20.27
CA ILE A 272 -19.32 14.15 19.79
C ILE A 272 -19.21 15.67 19.66
N PHE A 273 -20.18 16.31 19.01
CA PHE A 273 -20.15 17.76 18.79
C PHE A 273 -20.23 18.56 20.10
N ALA A 274 -21.06 18.12 21.05
CA ALA A 274 -21.20 18.79 22.35
C ALA A 274 -19.94 18.65 23.22
N MET A 275 -19.28 17.49 23.15
CA MET A 275 -18.06 17.21 23.91
C MET A 275 -16.81 17.85 23.30
N MET A 276 -16.81 18.14 22.00
CA MET A 276 -15.66 18.66 21.27
C MET A 276 -15.06 19.93 21.89
N ALA A 277 -15.88 20.80 22.48
CA ALA A 277 -15.42 22.04 23.13
C ALA A 277 -14.50 21.81 24.35
N ARG A 278 -14.48 20.59 24.92
CA ARG A 278 -13.65 20.21 26.07
C ARG A 278 -12.47 19.31 25.67
N VAL A 279 -12.34 18.98 24.39
CA VAL A 279 -11.33 18.07 23.86
C VAL A 279 -10.16 18.90 23.34
N ASN A 280 -8.94 18.47 23.64
CA ASN A 280 -7.72 19.13 23.16
C ASN A 280 -7.24 18.56 21.83
N LYS A 281 -7.41 17.26 21.60
CA LYS A 281 -6.96 16.57 20.38
C LYS A 281 -7.90 15.42 20.03
N VAL A 282 -8.06 15.14 18.74
CA VAL A 282 -8.74 13.94 18.25
C VAL A 282 -7.70 12.98 17.69
N LEU A 283 -7.73 11.71 18.14
CA LEU A 283 -6.91 10.63 17.58
C LEU A 283 -7.81 9.58 16.92
N VAL A 284 -7.55 9.27 15.65
CA VAL A 284 -8.29 8.24 14.90
C VAL A 284 -7.32 7.31 14.18
N GLY A 285 -7.63 6.02 14.15
CA GLY A 285 -6.91 5.05 13.34
C GLY A 285 -7.43 5.02 11.89
N ALA A 286 -6.55 4.85 10.91
CA ALA A 286 -6.94 4.69 9.51
C ALA A 286 -6.94 3.23 9.05
N HIS A 287 -7.82 2.92 8.10
CA HIS A 287 -7.81 1.67 7.34
C HIS A 287 -6.84 1.76 6.14
N ALA A 288 -6.90 2.86 5.39
CA ALA A 288 -6.01 3.15 4.25
C ALA A 288 -5.75 4.66 4.10
N LEU A 289 -4.56 5.03 3.61
CA LEU A 289 -4.18 6.40 3.26
C LEU A 289 -4.02 6.50 1.74
N LEU A 290 -4.74 7.41 1.10
CA LEU A 290 -4.77 7.56 -0.36
C LEU A 290 -3.75 8.59 -0.85
N ALA A 291 -3.53 8.63 -2.17
CA ALA A 291 -2.50 9.47 -2.77
C ALA A 291 -2.74 10.98 -2.64
N ASN A 292 -4.00 11.39 -2.49
CA ASN A 292 -4.34 12.79 -2.25
C ASN A 292 -4.16 13.22 -0.78
N GLY A 293 -3.71 12.31 0.09
CA GLY A 293 -3.59 12.54 1.52
C GLY A 293 -4.89 12.39 2.29
N GLY A 294 -6.00 11.99 1.65
CA GLY A 294 -7.22 11.61 2.34
C GLY A 294 -7.13 10.20 2.91
N VAL A 295 -7.92 9.92 3.95
CA VAL A 295 -7.91 8.62 4.62
C VAL A 295 -9.25 7.94 4.58
N MET A 296 -9.21 6.62 4.47
CA MET A 296 -10.34 5.75 4.71
C MET A 296 -10.30 5.29 6.16
N THR A 297 -11.39 5.48 6.87
CA THR A 297 -11.53 5.24 8.32
C THR A 297 -12.85 4.52 8.60
N GLY A 298 -13.11 4.13 9.85
CA GLY A 298 -14.41 3.57 10.21
C GLY A 298 -15.54 4.58 10.03
N VAL A 299 -16.72 4.09 9.67
CA VAL A 299 -17.93 4.91 9.48
C VAL A 299 -18.17 5.88 10.65
N GLY A 300 -18.42 7.16 10.36
CA GLY A 300 -18.67 8.20 11.37
C GLY A 300 -17.44 9.05 11.71
N SER A 301 -16.24 8.66 11.28
CA SER A 301 -15.03 9.45 11.50
C SER A 301 -15.04 10.78 10.75
N HIS A 302 -15.74 10.90 9.61
CA HIS A 302 -15.89 12.18 8.91
C HIS A 302 -16.68 13.20 9.76
N LEU A 303 -17.69 12.73 10.52
CA LEU A 303 -18.45 13.58 11.43
C LEU A 303 -17.54 14.13 12.55
N VAL A 304 -16.68 13.27 13.10
CA VAL A 304 -15.68 13.68 14.10
C VAL A 304 -14.73 14.72 13.50
N ALA A 305 -14.23 14.49 12.29
CA ALA A 305 -13.30 15.39 11.63
C ALA A 305 -13.92 16.77 11.32
N LEU A 306 -15.18 16.80 10.89
CA LEU A 306 -15.91 18.04 10.64
C LEU A 306 -16.17 18.82 11.95
N ALA A 307 -16.56 18.11 13.02
CA ALA A 307 -16.73 18.70 14.35
C ALA A 307 -15.40 19.26 14.87
N ALA A 308 -14.30 18.52 14.74
CA ALA A 308 -12.97 18.95 15.15
C ALA A 308 -12.54 20.22 14.41
N LYS A 309 -12.72 20.27 13.08
CA LYS A 309 -12.42 21.46 12.28
C LYS A 309 -13.24 22.67 12.70
N ARG A 310 -14.53 22.49 13.02
CA ARG A 310 -15.39 23.59 13.48
C ARG A 310 -14.97 24.15 14.83
N HIS A 311 -14.44 23.31 15.72
CA HIS A 311 -13.94 23.69 17.04
C HIS A 311 -12.43 24.02 17.06
N ALA A 312 -11.77 24.06 15.91
CA ALA A 312 -10.32 24.25 15.78
C ALA A 312 -9.48 23.25 16.62
N VAL A 313 -10.01 22.04 16.80
CA VAL A 313 -9.32 20.93 17.47
C VAL A 313 -8.49 20.18 16.42
N PRO A 314 -7.20 19.92 16.67
CA PRO A 314 -6.37 19.17 15.74
C PRO A 314 -6.87 17.72 15.61
N PHE A 315 -7.03 17.28 14.36
CA PHE A 315 -7.41 15.91 14.01
C PHE A 315 -6.17 15.15 13.56
N VAL A 316 -5.71 14.22 14.40
CA VAL A 316 -4.49 13.44 14.20
C VAL A 316 -4.85 12.01 13.84
N VAL A 317 -4.22 11.50 12.79
CA VAL A 317 -4.48 10.15 12.28
C VAL A 317 -3.26 9.27 12.51
N LEU A 318 -3.46 8.14 13.19
CA LEU A 318 -2.44 7.12 13.37
C LEU A 318 -2.52 6.13 12.21
N VAL A 319 -1.43 6.00 11.44
CA VAL A 319 -1.40 5.18 10.23
C VAL A 319 -0.02 4.60 10.00
N GLY A 320 0.08 3.27 9.89
CA GLY A 320 1.32 2.62 9.47
C GLY A 320 1.54 2.72 7.97
N LEU A 321 2.80 2.76 7.53
CA LEU A 321 3.14 2.94 6.11
C LEU A 321 2.61 1.83 5.19
N HIS A 322 2.35 0.62 5.70
CA HIS A 322 1.70 -0.46 4.95
C HIS A 322 0.28 -0.11 4.42
N LYS A 323 -0.36 0.89 5.03
CA LYS A 323 -1.70 1.38 4.65
C LYS A 323 -1.65 2.47 3.57
N LEU A 324 -0.46 2.98 3.24
CA LEU A 324 -0.25 4.00 2.21
C LEU A 324 -0.51 3.40 0.81
N SER A 325 -1.41 4.02 0.05
CA SER A 325 -1.84 3.57 -1.27
C SER A 325 -1.63 4.67 -2.31
N PRO A 326 -1.00 4.37 -3.46
CA PRO A 326 -0.84 5.34 -4.55
C PRO A 326 -2.13 5.56 -5.35
N LEU A 327 -3.25 4.93 -4.97
CA LEU A 327 -4.52 5.10 -5.65
C LEU A 327 -5.14 6.47 -5.34
N PHE A 328 -5.74 7.07 -6.35
CA PHE A 328 -6.41 8.36 -6.26
C PHE A 328 -7.94 8.15 -6.23
N PRO A 329 -8.68 8.79 -5.32
CA PRO A 329 -10.13 8.79 -5.36
C PRO A 329 -10.61 9.73 -6.48
N HIS A 330 -10.89 9.19 -7.66
CA HIS A 330 -11.32 9.99 -8.82
C HIS A 330 -12.73 10.56 -8.68
N ASP A 331 -13.60 9.90 -7.89
CA ASP A 331 -14.95 10.36 -7.59
C ASP A 331 -15.19 10.25 -6.07
N PRO A 332 -15.59 11.34 -5.37
CA PRO A 332 -15.95 11.31 -3.96
C PRO A 332 -17.20 10.46 -3.66
N SER A 333 -18.07 10.25 -4.65
CA SER A 333 -19.33 9.51 -4.50
C SER A 333 -19.13 8.00 -4.62
N ILE A 334 -18.13 7.57 -5.39
CA ILE A 334 -17.71 6.18 -5.52
C ILE A 334 -16.72 5.90 -4.39
N THR A 335 -17.30 5.75 -3.20
CA THR A 335 -16.54 5.47 -1.99
C THR A 335 -15.97 4.05 -2.12
N PHE A 336 -14.68 3.86 -1.80
CA PHE A 336 -14.05 2.56 -1.58
C PHE A 336 -14.69 1.84 -0.36
N ASN A 337 -16.01 1.67 -0.37
CA ASN A 337 -16.79 1.21 0.76
C ASN A 337 -17.21 -0.23 0.56
N ASP A 338 -17.10 -1.01 1.63
CA ASP A 338 -17.78 -2.30 1.70
C ASP A 338 -19.12 -2.06 2.39
N PHE A 339 -20.16 -2.76 1.96
CA PHE A 339 -21.46 -2.75 2.63
C PHE A 339 -21.62 -4.04 3.43
N LYS A 340 -21.94 -3.89 4.71
CA LYS A 340 -22.21 -5.00 5.62
C LYS A 340 -23.69 -5.34 5.68
N SER A 341 -23.98 -6.44 6.38
CA SER A 341 -25.36 -6.83 6.64
C SER A 341 -26.11 -5.69 7.33
N PRO A 342 -27.35 -5.37 6.91
CA PRO A 342 -28.22 -4.43 7.61
C PRO A 342 -28.56 -4.85 9.05
N SER A 343 -28.30 -6.10 9.43
CA SER A 343 -28.57 -6.64 10.78
C SER A 343 -27.89 -5.86 11.90
N ASP A 344 -26.75 -5.22 11.64
CA ASP A 344 -26.06 -4.39 12.63
C ASP A 344 -26.82 -3.06 12.87
N VAL A 345 -27.57 -2.59 11.87
CA VAL A 345 -28.33 -1.32 11.91
C VAL A 345 -29.72 -1.53 12.48
N MET A 346 -30.39 -2.61 12.07
CA MET A 346 -31.75 -2.94 12.51
C MET A 346 -31.85 -4.44 12.75
N ASP A 347 -32.45 -4.80 13.89
CA ASP A 347 -32.68 -6.20 14.22
C ASP A 347 -33.71 -6.82 13.25
N PHE A 348 -33.44 -8.05 12.82
CA PHE A 348 -34.24 -8.72 11.80
C PHE A 348 -35.67 -9.00 12.29
N SER A 349 -35.85 -9.21 13.60
CA SER A 349 -37.16 -9.44 14.21
C SER A 349 -38.13 -8.28 13.99
N MET A 350 -37.64 -7.03 14.01
CA MET A 350 -38.49 -5.85 13.77
C MET A 350 -39.00 -5.77 12.33
N VAL A 351 -38.24 -6.31 11.37
CA VAL A 351 -38.64 -6.38 9.97
C VAL A 351 -39.63 -7.52 9.74
N ALA A 352 -39.46 -8.65 10.45
CA ALA A 352 -40.36 -9.80 10.36
C ALA A 352 -41.78 -9.47 10.84
N GLU A 353 -41.93 -8.70 11.93
CA GLU A 353 -43.23 -8.28 12.46
C GLU A 353 -44.06 -7.48 11.43
N VAL A 354 -43.40 -6.66 10.60
CA VAL A 354 -44.06 -5.88 9.54
C VAL A 354 -44.51 -6.79 8.38
N LEU A 355 -43.70 -7.78 8.01
CA LEU A 355 -44.03 -8.74 6.96
C LEU A 355 -45.17 -9.68 7.37
N ASP A 356 -45.19 -10.12 8.63
CA ASP A 356 -46.25 -10.97 9.17
C ASP A 356 -47.59 -10.23 9.30
N ALA A 357 -47.56 -8.92 9.59
CA ALA A 357 -48.76 -8.09 9.64
C ALA A 357 -49.42 -7.92 8.25
N GLU A 358 -48.64 -7.80 7.18
CA GLU A 358 -49.17 -7.68 5.80
C GLU A 358 -49.67 -9.01 5.21
N ALA A 359 -49.18 -10.16 5.70
CA ALA A 359 -49.70 -11.47 5.29
C ALA A 359 -51.16 -11.73 5.73
N GLY A 360 -51.69 -10.92 6.67
CA GLY A 360 -53.07 -11.00 7.17
C GLY A 360 -54.08 -10.09 6.46
N SER A 361 -53.64 -9.13 5.63
CA SER A 361 -54.52 -8.15 4.98
C SER A 361 -54.39 -8.21 3.46
N ALA A 362 -55.30 -8.96 2.82
CA ALA A 362 -55.30 -9.26 1.39
C ALA A 362 -55.66 -8.08 0.44
N ASP A 363 -55.70 -6.83 0.92
CA ASP A 363 -56.12 -5.67 0.12
C ASP A 363 -55.28 -4.41 0.44
N VAL A 364 -54.07 -4.29 -0.14
CA VAL A 364 -53.43 -2.99 -0.37
C VAL A 364 -52.70 -3.02 -1.72
N SER A 365 -53.33 -2.39 -2.71
CA SER A 365 -52.72 -2.02 -3.98
C SER A 365 -51.75 -0.84 -3.78
N GLY A 366 -50.46 -1.08 -4.00
CA GLY A 366 -49.49 -0.05 -4.44
C GLY A 366 -48.51 0.44 -3.36
N GLU A 367 -47.23 0.17 -3.58
CA GLU A 367 -46.04 0.54 -2.79
C GLU A 367 -45.85 -0.25 -1.49
N GLN A 368 -45.24 -1.44 -1.61
CA GLN A 368 -44.60 -2.12 -0.48
C GLN A 368 -43.65 -1.14 0.23
N LEU A 369 -43.89 -0.87 1.51
CA LEU A 369 -43.01 -0.03 2.33
C LEU A 369 -41.69 -0.75 2.56
N TYR A 370 -40.70 -0.47 1.72
CA TYR A 370 -39.34 -0.98 1.87
C TYR A 370 -38.49 0.00 2.69
N VAL A 371 -38.06 -0.41 3.89
CA VAL A 371 -37.01 0.31 4.60
C VAL A 371 -35.66 -0.11 4.02
N HIS A 372 -35.04 0.78 3.24
CA HIS A 372 -33.67 0.57 2.76
C HIS A 372 -32.66 0.99 3.83
N ALA A 373 -31.99 0.01 4.44
CA ALA A 373 -30.99 0.21 5.50
C ALA A 373 -29.57 -0.10 4.99
N PRO A 374 -28.87 0.85 4.34
CA PRO A 374 -27.50 0.65 3.92
C PRO A 374 -26.56 0.71 5.14
N ASN A 375 -25.64 -0.25 5.24
CA ASN A 375 -24.63 -0.31 6.31
C ASN A 375 -23.21 -0.17 5.71
N PRO A 376 -22.73 1.07 5.48
CA PRO A 376 -21.36 1.31 5.04
C PRO A 376 -20.35 0.99 6.16
N VAL A 377 -19.23 0.36 5.81
CA VAL A 377 -18.18 0.00 6.78
C VAL A 377 -17.19 1.13 7.01
N PHE A 378 -16.82 1.80 5.93
CA PHE A 378 -15.77 2.82 5.89
C PHE A 378 -16.34 4.19 5.55
N ASP A 379 -15.56 5.21 5.87
CA ASP A 379 -15.87 6.60 5.58
C ASP A 379 -14.59 7.32 5.16
N TYR A 380 -14.76 8.27 4.25
CA TYR A 380 -13.66 8.98 3.63
C TYR A 380 -13.48 10.37 4.26
N VAL A 381 -12.31 10.60 4.86
CA VAL A 381 -11.95 11.89 5.43
C VAL A 381 -11.02 12.61 4.46
N PRO A 382 -11.41 13.77 3.91
CA PRO A 382 -10.58 14.51 2.99
C PRO A 382 -9.34 15.10 3.70
N PRO A 383 -8.22 15.31 2.98
CA PRO A 383 -6.96 15.79 3.54
C PRO A 383 -7.09 17.13 4.27
N GLU A 384 -8.05 17.97 3.90
CA GLU A 384 -8.28 19.30 4.49
C GLU A 384 -8.81 19.28 5.92
N LEU A 385 -9.29 18.14 6.41
CA LEU A 385 -9.74 17.98 7.80
C LEU A 385 -8.61 17.43 8.68
N ILE A 386 -7.55 16.91 8.08
CA ILE A 386 -6.48 16.20 8.77
C ILE A 386 -5.37 17.19 9.11
N SER A 387 -4.96 17.20 10.38
CA SER A 387 -3.88 18.08 10.85
C SER A 387 -2.51 17.41 10.77
N LEU A 388 -2.42 16.15 11.17
CA LEU A 388 -1.14 15.41 11.27
C LEU A 388 -1.36 13.91 11.07
N PHE A 389 -0.42 13.27 10.37
CA PHE A 389 -0.25 11.82 10.36
C PHE A 389 0.87 11.41 11.30
N VAL A 390 0.63 10.42 12.14
CA VAL A 390 1.68 9.77 12.93
C VAL A 390 1.85 8.36 12.38
N THR A 391 3.03 8.12 11.81
CA THR A 391 3.43 6.84 11.24
C THR A 391 4.53 6.19 12.08
N ASP A 392 4.95 5.00 11.68
CA ASP A 392 6.06 4.26 12.30
C ASP A 392 7.40 5.01 12.19
N THR A 393 7.64 5.73 11.09
CA THR A 393 8.84 6.54 10.87
C THR A 393 8.77 7.92 11.53
N GLY A 394 7.57 8.48 11.75
CA GLY A 394 7.40 9.75 12.46
C GLY A 394 6.14 10.54 12.07
N GLY A 395 6.14 11.83 12.40
CA GLY A 395 5.03 12.75 12.11
C GLY A 395 5.13 13.40 10.73
N TYR A 396 4.07 13.32 9.92
CA TYR A 396 4.00 13.94 8.60
C TYR A 396 2.75 14.79 8.41
N THR A 397 2.89 15.89 7.66
CA THR A 397 1.74 16.68 7.22
C THR A 397 1.08 16.03 5.99
N PRO A 398 -0.23 16.26 5.74
CA PRO A 398 -0.90 15.69 4.58
C PRO A 398 -0.25 16.06 3.24
N SER A 399 0.34 17.26 3.16
CA SER A 399 1.08 17.70 1.98
C SER A 399 2.38 16.93 1.73
N TYR A 400 2.91 16.17 2.69
CA TYR A 400 4.15 15.38 2.51
C TYR A 400 3.88 13.99 1.90
N VAL A 401 2.61 13.57 1.82
CA VAL A 401 2.23 12.22 1.34
C VAL A 401 2.73 11.93 -0.07
N TYR A 402 2.79 12.92 -0.97
CA TYR A 402 3.32 12.72 -2.32
C TYR A 402 4.78 12.26 -2.32
N ARG A 403 5.58 12.73 -1.36
CA ARG A 403 7.01 12.39 -1.26
C ARG A 403 7.18 10.99 -0.67
N LEU A 404 6.38 10.64 0.33
CA LEU A 404 6.32 9.26 0.84
C LEU A 404 5.96 8.29 -0.28
N LEU A 405 4.96 8.61 -1.10
CA LEU A 405 4.61 7.75 -2.24
C LEU A 405 5.76 7.55 -3.22
N ALA A 406 6.51 8.61 -3.52
CA ALA A 406 7.66 8.52 -4.43
C ALA A 406 8.84 7.73 -3.84
N GLU A 407 8.95 7.66 -2.51
CA GLU A 407 10.00 6.94 -1.79
C GLU A 407 9.68 5.44 -1.63
N TYR A 408 8.39 5.08 -1.49
CA TYR A 408 7.98 3.69 -1.26
C TYR A 408 7.43 2.97 -2.51
N TYR A 409 7.06 3.71 -3.57
CA TYR A 409 6.40 3.15 -4.74
C TYR A 409 6.94 3.70 -6.06
N SER A 410 7.03 2.80 -7.05
CA SER A 410 7.32 3.15 -8.44
C SER A 410 6.07 3.63 -9.18
N ARG A 411 6.21 4.70 -9.98
CA ARG A 411 5.11 5.27 -10.78
C ARG A 411 4.46 4.26 -11.74
N GLU A 412 5.24 3.33 -12.28
CA GLU A 412 4.78 2.29 -13.22
C GLU A 412 3.80 1.29 -12.60
N ASP A 413 3.83 1.13 -11.27
CA ASP A 413 3.11 0.09 -10.55
C ASP A 413 1.94 0.65 -9.72
N TYR A 414 1.63 1.95 -9.86
CA TYR A 414 0.46 2.55 -9.20
C TYR A 414 -0.82 1.78 -9.55
N THR A 415 -0.97 1.44 -10.83
CA THR A 415 -2.06 0.60 -11.34
C THR A 415 -1.56 -0.82 -11.65
N LEU A 416 -1.87 -1.78 -10.78
CA LEU A 416 -1.52 -3.20 -11.01
C LEU A 416 -2.34 -3.81 -12.15
N SER A 417 -3.65 -3.56 -12.16
CA SER A 417 -4.59 -3.90 -13.25
C SER A 417 -5.63 -2.78 -13.39
N LYS A 418 -5.92 -2.37 -14.63
CA LYS A 418 -6.95 -1.37 -14.94
C LYS A 418 -8.36 -1.93 -14.69
N GLU A 419 -8.60 -3.19 -15.05
CA GLU A 419 -9.90 -3.85 -14.86
C GLU A 419 -10.30 -3.96 -13.37
N LEU A 420 -9.31 -4.15 -12.49
CA LEU A 420 -9.55 -4.18 -11.05
C LEU A 420 -9.88 -2.79 -10.50
N LEU A 421 -9.27 -1.74 -11.05
CA LEU A 421 -9.61 -0.38 -10.65
C LEU A 421 -11.04 -0.03 -11.08
N ASP A 422 -11.43 -0.40 -12.29
CA ASP A 422 -12.81 -0.20 -12.77
C ASP A 422 -13.83 -0.99 -11.94
N THR A 423 -13.43 -2.12 -11.35
CA THR A 423 -14.29 -2.90 -10.43
C THR A 423 -14.37 -2.27 -9.05
N ILE A 424 -13.31 -1.61 -8.58
CA ILE A 424 -13.30 -0.90 -7.30
C ILE A 424 -14.05 0.44 -7.40
N ILE A 425 -14.06 1.03 -8.60
CA ILE A 425 -14.68 2.33 -8.91
C ILE A 425 -16.14 2.15 -9.38
N ARG A 426 -16.72 0.94 -9.35
CA ARG A 426 -18.15 0.71 -9.65
C ARG A 426 -18.88 0.29 -8.40
#